data_AF-W2JXG4-F1
#
_entry.id   AF-W2JXG4-F1
#
_cell.length_a   1.000
_cell.length_b   1.000
_cell.length_c   1.000
_cell.angle_alpha   90.00
_cell.angle_beta   90.00
_cell.angle_gamma   90.00
#
_symmetry.space_group_name_H-M   'P 1'
#
loop_
_entity.id
_entity.type
_entity.pdbx_description
1 polymer ?
#
loop_
_entity_poly.entity_id
_entity_poly.type
_entity_poly.pdbx_seq_one_letter_code
_entity_poly.pdbx_strand_id
1 'polypeptide(L)'
;MAANSPATVSESEDTEPFFAYEWVDDHILVEPDVDGGLQLSEATLRHAMLGVRGPRSINESKFSSWSSELVALGLLWNTLRRTVSIPQDKIAKALKRVMELIERKTASKTEFHQVLGSLRHISLCLPTARPFYQRLQRQCTSAPRFGRVRLSDGAKDDVIWFRQILQHGCLAELPLSMFGSIPAPDVELFMDASNEGLAVLNPAMDQFIKLKFDKDELASINQADSEFSIN
;
A
#
# COMPACT_ATOMS: atom_id res chain seq x y z
N MET A 1 18.41 5.98 15.60
CA MET A 1 17.29 6.89 15.92
C MET A 1 17.87 8.28 16.05
N ALA A 2 17.23 9.29 15.45
CA ALA A 2 17.68 10.67 15.56
C ALA A 2 17.76 11.06 17.05
N ALA A 3 18.89 11.65 17.46
CA ALA A 3 19.13 12.06 18.84
C ALA A 3 18.79 13.55 19.08
N ASN A 4 18.37 14.26 18.04
CA ASN A 4 18.08 15.68 18.11
C ASN A 4 16.61 15.89 18.47
N SER A 5 16.40 16.76 19.44
CA SER A 5 15.11 17.30 19.88
C SER A 5 15.15 18.84 19.81
N PRO A 6 14.01 19.53 19.94
CA PRO A 6 14.00 21.00 20.06
C PRO A 6 14.99 21.53 21.10
N ALA A 7 15.12 20.88 22.26
CA ALA A 7 16.06 21.26 23.33
C ALA A 7 17.54 21.14 22.93
N THR A 8 17.87 20.30 21.95
CA THR A 8 19.27 20.15 21.48
C THR A 8 19.67 21.20 20.44
N VAL A 9 18.70 21.90 19.83
CA VAL A 9 18.93 22.85 18.72
C VAL A 9 18.40 24.25 19.00
N SER A 10 17.74 24.46 20.15
CA SER A 10 17.14 25.73 20.57
C SER A 10 17.06 25.82 22.11
N GLU A 11 16.56 26.93 22.65
CA GLU A 11 16.31 27.12 24.10
C GLU A 11 15.01 26.45 24.58
N SER A 12 14.43 25.53 23.81
CA SER A 12 13.22 24.78 24.18
C SER A 12 13.49 23.80 25.33
N GLU A 13 12.49 23.57 26.19
CA GLU A 13 12.51 22.50 27.20
C GLU A 13 12.07 21.15 26.63
N ASP A 14 11.59 21.10 25.39
CA ASP A 14 11.10 19.89 24.75
C ASP A 14 12.24 18.95 24.37
N THR A 15 12.30 17.82 25.08
CA THR A 15 13.28 16.76 24.89
C THR A 15 12.82 15.63 23.96
N GLU A 16 11.58 15.67 23.48
CA GLU A 16 11.09 14.64 22.55
C GLU A 16 11.86 14.70 21.23
N PRO A 17 12.47 13.59 20.78
CA PRO A 17 13.25 13.59 19.54
C PRO A 17 12.36 13.81 18.31
N PHE A 18 12.87 14.57 17.34
CA PHE A 18 12.19 14.73 16.06
C PHE A 18 11.99 13.39 15.37
N PHE A 19 10.79 13.16 14.84
CA PHE A 19 10.53 12.01 13.98
C PHE A 19 10.88 12.32 12.53
N ALA A 20 11.90 11.63 12.02
CA ALA A 20 12.31 11.68 10.61
C ALA A 20 12.32 10.26 10.03
N TYR A 21 11.60 10.07 8.93
CA TYR A 21 11.67 8.86 8.11
C TYR A 21 12.47 9.16 6.84
N GLU A 22 13.49 8.34 6.60
CA GLU A 22 14.37 8.47 5.44
C GLU A 22 14.22 7.24 4.53
N TRP A 23 14.00 7.48 3.24
CA TRP A 23 14.00 6.46 2.21
C TRP A 23 14.86 6.88 1.04
N VAL A 24 16.09 6.37 0.99
CA VAL A 24 17.10 6.73 -0.02
C VAL A 24 17.37 8.24 -0.02
N ASP A 25 16.73 8.99 -0.90
CA ASP A 25 16.83 10.44 -1.03
C ASP A 25 15.60 11.20 -0.50
N ASP A 26 14.50 10.49 -0.25
CA ASP A 26 13.28 11.05 0.33
C ASP A 26 13.44 11.20 1.85
N HIS A 27 13.23 12.42 2.36
CA HIS A 27 13.22 12.72 3.80
C HIS A 27 11.82 13.21 4.17
N ILE A 28 11.19 12.54 5.13
CA ILE A 28 9.82 12.79 5.54
C ILE A 28 9.83 13.13 7.02
N LEU A 29 9.49 14.37 7.33
CA LEU A 29 9.37 14.87 8.70
C LEU A 29 7.90 14.80 9.10
N VAL A 30 7.64 14.36 10.33
CA VAL A 30 6.30 14.39 10.93
C VAL A 30 6.47 14.89 12.34
N GLU A 31 5.80 16.00 12.67
CA GLU A 31 6.00 16.69 13.94
C GLU A 31 4.68 17.34 14.39
N PRO A 32 4.35 17.35 15.70
CA PRO A 32 3.28 18.19 16.24
C PRO A 32 3.57 19.68 16.00
N ASP A 33 2.52 20.44 15.70
CA ASP A 33 2.60 21.91 15.56
C ASP A 33 2.54 22.58 16.93
N VAL A 34 3.64 22.50 17.67
CA VAL A 34 3.80 23.05 19.03
C VAL A 34 5.13 23.78 19.11
N ASP A 35 5.12 24.99 19.68
CA ASP A 35 6.31 25.77 20.07
C ASP A 35 7.43 25.87 19.01
N GLY A 36 7.05 25.95 17.72
CA GLY A 36 8.00 26.08 16.62
C GLY A 36 8.73 24.79 16.24
N GLY A 37 8.28 23.63 16.74
CA GLY A 37 8.86 22.32 16.46
C GLY A 37 8.97 22.00 14.97
N LEU A 38 7.98 22.41 14.18
CA LEU A 38 8.01 22.26 12.72
C LEU A 38 9.24 22.96 12.10
N GLN A 39 9.45 24.23 12.44
CA GLN A 39 10.56 25.03 11.91
C GLN A 39 11.91 24.51 12.40
N LEU A 40 12.00 24.08 13.67
CA LEU A 40 13.22 23.51 14.23
C LEU A 40 13.57 22.16 13.58
N SER A 41 12.58 21.31 13.33
CA SER A 41 12.75 20.04 12.63
C SER A 41 13.26 20.26 11.19
N GLU A 42 12.64 21.18 10.45
CA GLU A 42 13.05 21.54 9.08
C GLU A 42 14.46 22.14 9.04
N ALA A 43 14.77 23.07 9.96
CA ALA A 43 16.10 23.66 10.07
C ALA A 43 17.17 22.62 10.39
N THR A 44 16.87 21.71 11.33
CA THR A 44 17.77 20.61 11.70
C THR A 44 18.08 19.71 10.51
N LEU A 45 17.07 19.34 9.73
CA LEU A 45 17.27 18.56 8.48
C LEU A 45 18.14 19.32 7.48
N ARG A 46 17.85 20.61 7.23
CA ARG A 46 18.64 21.44 6.31
C ARG A 46 20.10 21.54 6.75
N HIS A 47 20.36 21.71 8.05
CA HIS A 47 21.71 21.73 8.60
C HIS A 47 22.43 20.40 8.42
N ALA A 48 21.76 19.27 8.66
CA ALA A 48 22.31 17.94 8.42
C ALA A 48 22.64 17.72 6.93
N MET A 49 21.73 18.06 6.02
CA MET A 49 21.96 17.98 4.58
C MET A 49 23.13 18.85 4.13
N LEU A 50 23.22 20.08 4.63
CA LEU A 50 24.32 21.00 4.34
C LEU A 50 25.66 20.43 4.83
N GLY A 51 25.71 19.91 6.06
CA GLY A 51 26.92 19.38 6.66
C GLY A 51 27.42 18.09 6.00
N VAL A 52 26.51 17.19 5.62
CA VAL A 52 26.85 15.86 5.09
C VAL A 52 26.99 15.87 3.56
N ARG A 53 26.08 16.55 2.84
CA ARG A 53 25.98 16.51 1.38
C ARG A 53 26.40 17.82 0.70
N GLY A 54 26.62 18.88 1.46
CA GLY A 54 27.01 20.19 0.96
C GLY A 54 25.84 21.03 0.41
N PRO A 55 26.08 22.31 0.10
CA PRO A 55 25.02 23.30 -0.19
C PRO A 55 24.22 23.02 -1.46
N ARG A 56 24.77 22.25 -2.42
CA ARG A 56 24.09 21.89 -3.66
C ARG A 56 23.07 20.75 -3.51
N SER A 57 22.97 20.16 -2.32
CA SER A 57 22.07 19.05 -2.05
C SER A 57 20.64 19.47 -1.70
N ILE A 58 20.44 20.74 -1.33
CA ILE A 58 19.13 21.30 -0.99
C ILE A 58 18.47 21.80 -2.27
N ASN A 59 17.32 21.22 -2.59
CA ASN A 59 16.49 21.64 -3.72
C ASN A 59 15.18 22.21 -3.19
N GLU A 60 15.11 23.53 -3.04
CA GLU A 60 13.93 24.21 -2.47
C GLU A 60 12.63 23.91 -3.23
N SER A 61 12.69 23.66 -4.54
CA SER A 61 11.50 23.28 -5.33
C SER A 61 10.90 21.92 -4.98
N LYS A 62 11.65 21.10 -4.23
CA LYS A 62 11.24 19.76 -3.78
C LYS A 62 10.81 19.74 -2.32
N PHE A 63 11.07 20.80 -1.55
CA PHE A 63 10.51 20.94 -0.22
C PHE A 63 9.02 21.28 -0.32
N SER A 64 8.23 20.56 0.46
CA SER A 64 6.81 20.83 0.60
C SER A 64 6.59 21.69 1.83
N SER A 65 5.56 22.54 1.80
CA SER A 65 5.11 23.22 2.99
C SER A 65 4.51 22.22 3.97
N TRP A 66 4.60 22.52 5.26
CA TRP A 66 3.92 21.77 6.31
C TRP A 66 2.42 21.69 6.04
N SER A 67 1.87 20.49 6.17
CA SER A 67 0.45 20.21 5.95
C SER A 67 0.05 18.98 6.74
N SER A 68 -1.19 18.96 7.23
CA SER A 68 -1.79 17.75 7.79
C SER A 68 -2.15 16.71 6.72
N GLU A 69 -2.17 17.12 5.46
CA GLU A 69 -2.42 16.24 4.32
C GLU A 69 -1.33 16.40 3.26
N LEU A 70 -0.61 15.31 2.96
CA LEU A 70 0.57 15.37 2.09
C LEU A 70 0.82 14.06 1.33
N VAL A 71 1.31 14.18 0.09
CA VAL A 71 1.74 13.01 -0.70
C VAL A 71 3.20 12.70 -0.42
N ALA A 72 3.46 11.59 0.27
CA ALA A 72 4.81 11.12 0.61
C ALA A 72 4.98 9.65 0.21
N LEU A 73 6.12 9.32 -0.41
CA LEU A 73 6.35 8.03 -1.09
C LEU A 73 5.24 7.67 -2.08
N GLY A 74 4.56 8.70 -2.58
CA GLY A 74 3.43 8.60 -3.48
C GLY A 74 2.17 7.93 -2.91
N LEU A 75 1.99 7.99 -1.60
CA LEU A 75 0.72 7.78 -0.91
C LEU A 75 0.27 9.11 -0.31
N LEU A 76 -1.04 9.35 -0.25
CA LEU A 76 -1.61 10.54 0.39
C LEU A 76 -1.84 10.22 1.87
N TRP A 77 -1.16 10.94 2.75
CA TRP A 77 -1.24 10.77 4.19
C TRP A 77 -2.07 11.90 4.78
N ASN A 78 -2.98 11.58 5.69
CA ASN A 78 -3.74 12.57 6.46
C ASN A 78 -3.53 12.30 7.96
N THR A 79 -2.82 13.20 8.63
CA THR A 79 -2.44 13.03 10.04
C THR A 79 -3.58 13.31 11.00
N LEU A 80 -4.51 14.22 10.65
CA LEU A 80 -5.68 14.53 11.47
C LEU A 80 -6.67 13.35 11.52
N ARG A 81 -6.97 12.78 10.35
CA ARG A 81 -7.87 11.63 10.23
C ARG A 81 -7.17 10.30 10.50
N ARG A 82 -5.83 10.31 10.54
CA ARG A 82 -4.97 9.13 10.67
C ARG A 82 -5.29 8.09 9.60
N THR A 83 -5.28 8.54 8.35
CA THR A 83 -5.59 7.70 7.19
C THR A 83 -4.52 7.81 6.11
N VAL A 84 -4.40 6.78 5.27
CA VAL A 84 -3.59 6.77 4.06
C VAL A 84 -4.45 6.41 2.85
N SER A 85 -4.25 7.12 1.75
CA SER A 85 -4.97 6.88 0.49
C SER A 85 -3.99 6.60 -0.64
N ILE A 86 -4.37 5.73 -1.56
CA ILE A 86 -3.69 5.62 -2.85
C ILE A 86 -4.27 6.70 -3.78
N PRO A 87 -3.47 7.64 -4.30
CA PRO A 87 -3.94 8.67 -5.22
C PRO A 87 -4.67 8.09 -6.44
N GLN A 88 -5.75 8.76 -6.87
CA GLN A 88 -6.64 8.25 -7.92
C GLN A 88 -5.94 8.08 -9.27
N ASP A 89 -4.98 8.95 -9.59
CA ASP A 89 -4.15 8.85 -10.80
C ASP A 89 -3.30 7.56 -10.80
N LYS A 90 -2.83 7.13 -9.63
CA LYS A 90 -2.10 5.86 -9.48
C LYS A 90 -3.00 4.65 -9.62
N ILE A 91 -4.21 4.71 -9.05
CA ILE A 91 -5.22 3.67 -9.21
C ILE A 91 -5.57 3.52 -10.70
N ALA A 92 -5.87 4.63 -11.38
CA ALA A 92 -6.19 4.63 -12.81
C ALA A 92 -5.02 4.07 -13.65
N LYS A 93 -3.78 4.45 -13.33
CA LYS A 93 -2.58 3.95 -14.02
C LYS A 93 -2.36 2.46 -13.79
N ALA A 94 -2.56 1.97 -12.57
CA ALA A 94 -2.46 0.55 -12.24
C ALA A 94 -3.55 -0.24 -12.98
N LEU A 95 -4.79 0.24 -12.95
CA LEU A 95 -5.92 -0.40 -13.60
C LEU A 95 -5.71 -0.52 -15.11
N LYS A 96 -5.26 0.56 -15.76
CA LYS A 96 -4.91 0.55 -17.19
C LYS A 96 -3.89 -0.53 -17.51
N ARG A 97 -2.80 -0.60 -16.75
CA ARG A 97 -1.73 -1.59 -16.97
C ARG A 97 -2.19 -3.02 -16.75
N VAL A 98 -3.01 -3.24 -15.73
CA VAL A 98 -3.63 -4.53 -15.42
C VAL A 98 -4.55 -4.98 -16.56
N MET A 99 -5.41 -4.08 -17.06
CA MET A 99 -6.30 -4.38 -18.19
C MET A 99 -5.52 -4.72 -19.47
N GLU A 100 -4.50 -3.93 -19.81
CA GLU A 100 -3.63 -4.20 -20.97
C GLU A 100 -2.93 -5.56 -20.85
N LEU A 101 -2.53 -5.94 -19.63
CA LEU A 101 -1.88 -7.22 -19.37
C LEU A 101 -2.85 -8.42 -19.53
N ILE A 102 -4.10 -8.26 -19.06
CA ILE A 102 -5.18 -9.25 -19.25
C ILE A 102 -5.45 -9.46 -20.73
N GLU A 103 -5.59 -8.37 -21.49
CA GLU A 103 -5.89 -8.42 -22.93
C GLU A 103 -4.77 -9.12 -23.73
N ARG A 104 -3.51 -8.73 -23.47
CA ARG A 104 -2.35 -9.25 -24.21
C ARG A 104 -2.00 -10.69 -23.86
N LYS A 105 -2.31 -11.15 -22.65
CA LYS A 105 -1.96 -12.49 -22.09
C LYS A 105 -0.45 -12.83 -22.11
N THR A 106 0.38 -11.88 -22.52
CA THR A 106 1.83 -11.99 -22.63
C THR A 106 2.46 -10.67 -22.19
N ALA A 107 3.65 -10.73 -21.61
CA ALA A 107 4.40 -9.55 -21.20
C ALA A 107 5.90 -9.72 -21.41
N SER A 108 6.55 -8.62 -21.78
CA SER A 108 7.98 -8.43 -21.66
C SER A 108 8.36 -8.19 -20.20
N LYS A 109 9.65 -8.37 -19.88
CA LYS A 109 10.19 -8.06 -18.55
C LYS A 109 9.94 -6.60 -18.13
N THR A 110 9.98 -5.68 -19.09
CA THR A 110 9.69 -4.26 -18.86
C THR A 110 8.23 -4.03 -18.49
N GLU A 111 7.29 -4.65 -19.21
CA GLU A 111 5.85 -4.55 -18.88
C GLU A 111 5.56 -5.14 -17.50
N PHE A 112 6.18 -6.27 -17.14
CA PHE A 112 6.07 -6.82 -15.79
C PHE A 112 6.54 -5.82 -14.73
N HIS A 113 7.72 -5.22 -14.88
CA HIS A 113 8.20 -4.20 -13.92
C HIS A 113 7.29 -2.98 -13.85
N GLN A 114 6.70 -2.55 -14.97
CA GLN A 114 5.73 -1.46 -14.97
C GLN A 114 4.48 -1.84 -14.17
N VAL A 115 3.91 -3.02 -14.41
CA VAL A 115 2.73 -3.52 -13.69
C VAL A 115 3.03 -3.66 -12.19
N LEU A 116 4.10 -4.37 -11.84
CA LEU A 116 4.54 -4.56 -10.45
C LEU A 116 4.82 -3.22 -9.76
N GLY A 117 5.50 -2.29 -10.43
CA GLY A 117 5.75 -0.95 -9.91
C GLY A 117 4.46 -0.19 -9.59
N SER A 118 3.42 -0.31 -10.43
CA SER A 118 2.11 0.29 -10.13
C SER A 118 1.33 -0.46 -9.04
N LEU A 119 1.50 -1.77 -8.92
CA LEU A 119 0.81 -2.60 -7.92
C LEU A 119 1.45 -2.54 -6.53
N ARG A 120 2.69 -2.04 -6.42
CA ARG A 120 3.43 -1.97 -5.15
C ARG A 120 2.66 -1.23 -4.06
N HIS A 121 2.00 -0.12 -4.39
CA HIS A 121 1.21 0.63 -3.39
C HIS A 121 0.01 -0.18 -2.90
N ILE A 122 -0.63 -0.96 -3.78
CA ILE A 122 -1.75 -1.83 -3.41
C ILE A 122 -1.29 -2.93 -2.45
N SER A 123 -0.16 -3.60 -2.74
CA SER A 123 0.35 -4.67 -1.85
C SER A 123 0.98 -4.16 -0.54
N LEU A 124 1.35 -2.88 -0.48
CA LEU A 124 1.68 -2.20 0.76
C LEU A 124 0.43 -1.94 1.60
N CYS A 125 -0.60 -1.34 0.99
CA CYS A 125 -1.84 -0.95 1.66
C CYS A 125 -2.75 -2.14 2.02
N LEU A 126 -2.70 -3.22 1.24
CA LEU A 126 -3.51 -4.43 1.42
C LEU A 126 -2.58 -5.64 1.58
N PRO A 127 -2.30 -6.08 2.82
CA PRO A 127 -1.44 -7.24 3.06
C PRO A 127 -1.93 -8.53 2.37
N THR A 128 -3.25 -8.68 2.23
CA THR A 128 -3.90 -9.81 1.54
C THR A 128 -3.57 -9.87 0.04
N ALA A 129 -3.16 -8.75 -0.58
CA ALA A 129 -2.75 -8.72 -1.98
C ALA A 129 -1.28 -9.14 -2.21
N ARG A 130 -0.49 -9.31 -1.13
CA ARG A 130 0.94 -9.65 -1.22
C ARG A 130 1.21 -11.01 -1.88
N PRO A 131 0.47 -12.09 -1.61
CA PRO A 131 0.69 -13.38 -2.28
C PRO A 131 0.53 -13.29 -3.80
N PHE A 132 -0.50 -12.57 -4.26
CA PHE A 132 -0.76 -12.34 -5.69
C PHE A 132 0.39 -11.54 -6.33
N TYR A 133 0.82 -10.47 -5.65
CA TYR A 133 1.97 -9.68 -6.07
C TYR A 133 3.24 -10.54 -6.18
N GLN A 134 3.51 -11.40 -5.19
CA GLN A 134 4.70 -12.24 -5.16
C GLN A 134 4.72 -13.26 -6.29
N ARG A 135 3.58 -13.86 -6.64
CA ARG A 135 3.51 -14.80 -7.78
C ARG A 135 3.81 -14.09 -9.10
N LEU A 136 3.25 -12.89 -9.32
CA LEU A 136 3.61 -12.05 -10.47
C LEU A 136 5.09 -11.65 -10.48
N GLN A 137 5.64 -11.29 -9.32
CA GLN A 137 7.05 -10.96 -9.17
C GLN A 137 7.96 -12.15 -9.52
N ARG A 138 7.61 -13.38 -9.07
CA ARG A 138 8.36 -14.60 -9.41
C ARG A 138 8.38 -14.82 -10.92
N GLN A 139 7.23 -14.68 -11.59
CA GLN A 139 7.17 -14.81 -13.04
C GLN A 139 7.98 -13.73 -13.77
N CYS A 140 7.95 -12.48 -13.29
CA CYS A 140 8.79 -11.41 -13.80
C CYS A 140 10.29 -11.73 -13.68
N THR A 141 10.70 -12.25 -12.52
CA THR A 141 12.10 -12.62 -12.27
C THR A 141 12.56 -13.73 -13.21
N SER A 142 11.72 -14.74 -13.44
CA SER A 142 12.01 -15.85 -14.36
C SER A 142 11.91 -15.48 -15.85
N ALA A 143 11.29 -14.35 -16.19
CA ALA A 143 11.17 -13.92 -17.58
C ALA A 143 12.55 -13.59 -18.19
N PRO A 144 12.79 -13.95 -19.47
CA PRO A 144 14.01 -13.61 -20.18
C PRO A 144 14.13 -12.09 -20.31
N ARG A 145 15.37 -11.63 -20.47
CA ARG A 145 15.68 -10.20 -20.62
C ARG A 145 15.03 -9.60 -21.86
N PHE A 146 14.94 -10.39 -22.93
CA PHE A 146 14.38 -9.99 -24.22
C PHE A 146 13.24 -10.93 -24.62
N GLY A 147 12.28 -10.40 -25.37
CA GLY A 147 11.08 -11.14 -25.79
C GLY A 147 9.91 -11.00 -24.82
N ARG A 148 8.86 -11.78 -25.09
CA ARG A 148 7.61 -11.80 -24.31
C ARG A 148 7.38 -13.21 -23.76
N VAL A 149 6.79 -13.28 -22.58
CA VAL A 149 6.40 -14.53 -21.92
C VAL A 149 4.89 -14.54 -21.72
N ARG A 150 4.27 -15.70 -21.94
CA ARG A 150 2.86 -15.91 -21.63
C ARG A 150 2.66 -15.92 -20.12
N LEU A 151 1.60 -15.27 -19.62
CA LEU A 151 1.25 -15.35 -18.21
C LEU A 151 0.92 -16.80 -17.85
N SER A 152 1.40 -17.26 -16.68
CA SER A 152 0.93 -18.54 -16.13
C SER A 152 -0.54 -18.39 -15.73
N ASP A 153 -1.26 -19.51 -15.59
CA ASP A 153 -2.68 -19.44 -15.24
C ASP A 153 -2.90 -18.73 -13.91
N GLY A 154 -2.16 -19.11 -12.87
CA GLY A 154 -2.20 -18.38 -11.59
C GLY A 154 -1.84 -16.88 -11.70
N ALA A 155 -0.93 -16.49 -12.58
CA ALA A 155 -0.63 -15.06 -12.78
C ALA A 155 -1.77 -14.32 -13.50
N LYS A 156 -2.53 -14.98 -14.37
CA LYS A 156 -3.74 -14.38 -14.96
C LYS A 156 -4.77 -14.11 -13.88
N ASP A 157 -4.97 -15.06 -12.97
CA ASP A 157 -5.94 -14.92 -11.88
C ASP A 157 -5.55 -13.80 -10.94
N ASP A 158 -4.27 -13.69 -10.59
CA ASP A 158 -3.76 -12.58 -9.78
C ASP A 158 -4.07 -11.23 -10.41
N VAL A 159 -3.86 -11.12 -11.72
CA VAL A 159 -4.10 -9.87 -12.44
C VAL A 159 -5.59 -9.56 -12.52
N ILE A 160 -6.45 -10.58 -12.67
CA ILE A 160 -7.91 -10.44 -12.57
C ILE A 160 -8.31 -10.00 -11.16
N TRP A 161 -7.72 -10.58 -10.11
CA TRP A 161 -7.94 -10.17 -8.73
C TRP A 161 -7.51 -8.72 -8.49
N PHE A 162 -6.34 -8.32 -8.98
CA PHE A 162 -5.89 -6.93 -8.90
C PHE A 162 -6.85 -5.99 -9.64
N ARG A 163 -7.44 -6.41 -10.77
CA ARG A 163 -8.47 -5.63 -11.46
C ARG A 163 -9.66 -5.37 -10.53
N GLN A 164 -10.17 -6.41 -9.86
CA GLN A 164 -11.29 -6.27 -8.92
C GLN A 164 -10.94 -5.35 -7.75
N ILE A 165 -9.76 -5.51 -7.15
CA ILE A 165 -9.29 -4.65 -6.05
C ILE A 165 -9.20 -3.18 -6.52
N LEU A 166 -8.68 -2.94 -7.72
CA LEU A 166 -8.53 -1.59 -8.25
C LEU A 166 -9.87 -0.93 -8.61
N GLN A 167 -10.86 -1.71 -9.00
CA GLN A 167 -12.19 -1.21 -9.36
C GLN A 167 -13.10 -1.01 -8.14
N HIS A 168 -12.99 -1.88 -7.14
CA HIS A 168 -13.99 -2.00 -6.06
C HIS A 168 -13.39 -1.93 -4.64
N GLY A 169 -12.07 -1.91 -4.50
CA GLY A 169 -11.39 -2.06 -3.20
C GLY A 169 -11.31 -0.81 -2.33
N CYS A 170 -12.00 0.28 -2.67
CA CYS A 170 -12.07 1.53 -1.88
C CYS A 170 -10.72 1.94 -1.25
N LEU A 171 -9.70 2.16 -2.08
CA LEU A 171 -8.30 2.37 -1.67
C LEU A 171 -8.00 3.79 -1.15
N ALA A 172 -9.04 4.48 -0.68
CA ALA A 172 -8.96 5.81 -0.09
C ALA A 172 -9.25 5.74 1.41
N GLU A 173 -8.60 6.61 2.16
CA GLU A 173 -8.82 6.82 3.60
C GLU A 173 -8.65 5.55 4.45
N LEU A 174 -7.71 4.68 4.08
CA LEU A 174 -7.40 3.47 4.83
C LEU A 174 -6.87 3.85 6.23
N PRO A 175 -7.46 3.34 7.32
CA PRO A 175 -7.00 3.67 8.67
C PRO A 175 -5.55 3.28 8.91
N LEU A 176 -4.76 4.17 9.51
CA LEU A 176 -3.36 3.88 9.83
C LEU A 176 -3.19 2.74 10.84
N SER A 177 -4.23 2.46 11.64
CA SER A 177 -4.28 1.31 12.55
C SER A 177 -4.11 -0.04 11.84
N MET A 178 -4.43 -0.13 10.54
CA MET A 178 -4.19 -1.33 9.73
C MET A 178 -2.70 -1.65 9.53
N PHE A 179 -1.81 -0.68 9.73
CA PHE A 179 -0.37 -0.79 9.46
C PHE A 179 0.48 -0.84 10.73
N GLY A 180 -0.13 -0.65 11.89
CA GLY A 180 0.54 -0.78 13.18
C GLY A 180 0.63 -2.23 13.66
N SER A 181 1.24 -2.43 14.81
CA SER A 181 1.03 -3.66 15.58
C SER A 181 -0.46 -3.81 15.83
N ILE A 182 -1.04 -4.90 15.34
CA ILE A 182 -2.45 -5.19 15.58
C ILE A 182 -2.60 -5.33 17.10
N PRO A 183 -3.36 -4.47 17.79
CA PRO A 183 -3.70 -4.73 19.19
C PRO A 183 -4.41 -6.08 19.28
N ALA A 184 -4.44 -6.70 20.44
CA ALA A 184 -5.25 -7.92 20.60
C ALA A 184 -6.67 -7.63 20.08
N PRO A 185 -7.19 -8.43 19.13
CA PRO A 185 -8.48 -8.15 18.52
C PRO A 185 -9.55 -8.14 19.61
N ASP A 186 -10.42 -7.12 19.61
CA ASP A 186 -11.55 -7.08 20.53
C ASP A 186 -12.55 -8.23 20.25
N VAL A 187 -12.60 -8.69 18.99
CA VAL A 187 -13.45 -9.78 18.50
C VAL A 187 -12.69 -10.58 17.43
N GLU A 188 -12.71 -11.91 17.53
CA GLU A 188 -12.21 -12.82 16.49
C GLU A 188 -13.36 -13.48 15.75
N LEU A 189 -13.37 -13.35 14.41
CA LEU A 189 -14.34 -14.00 13.52
C LEU A 189 -13.62 -14.99 12.63
N PHE A 190 -14.08 -16.24 12.61
CA PHE A 190 -13.55 -17.29 11.75
C PHE A 190 -14.46 -17.45 10.54
N MET A 191 -13.91 -17.24 9.35
CA MET A 191 -14.69 -17.22 8.11
C MET A 191 -14.21 -18.30 7.17
N ASP A 192 -15.13 -19.00 6.53
CA ASP A 192 -14.84 -19.93 5.44
C ASP A 192 -15.94 -19.86 4.38
N ALA A 193 -15.58 -20.11 3.13
CA ALA A 193 -16.50 -20.05 2.00
C ALA A 193 -16.42 -21.33 1.18
N SER A 194 -17.56 -21.73 0.64
CA SER A 194 -17.71 -22.85 -0.28
C SER A 194 -18.55 -22.42 -1.48
N ASN A 195 -18.68 -23.28 -2.48
CA ASN A 195 -19.55 -23.02 -3.63
C ASN A 195 -21.04 -22.94 -3.27
N GLU A 196 -21.43 -23.26 -2.03
CA GLU A 196 -22.80 -23.10 -1.54
C GLU A 196 -23.04 -21.77 -0.83
N GLY A 197 -21.98 -21.11 -0.36
CA GLY A 197 -22.11 -19.92 0.48
C GLY A 197 -20.95 -19.68 1.43
N LEU A 198 -21.11 -18.65 2.26
CA LEU A 198 -20.17 -18.19 3.28
C LEU A 198 -20.65 -18.61 4.67
N ALA A 199 -19.72 -19.07 5.50
CA ALA A 199 -19.91 -19.26 6.93
C ALA A 199 -18.98 -18.32 7.71
N VAL A 200 -19.52 -17.68 8.74
CA VAL A 200 -18.77 -16.87 9.70
C VAL A 200 -19.11 -17.35 11.10
N LEU A 201 -18.10 -17.70 11.89
CA LEU A 201 -18.22 -18.08 13.29
C LEU A 201 -17.70 -16.93 14.16
N ASN A 202 -18.49 -16.55 15.16
CA ASN A 202 -18.14 -15.60 16.21
C ASN A 202 -18.14 -16.32 17.56
N PRO A 203 -17.00 -16.90 17.99
CA PRO A 203 -16.93 -17.65 19.25
C PRO A 203 -17.19 -16.79 20.49
N ALA A 204 -16.88 -15.48 20.42
CA ALA A 204 -17.10 -14.56 21.54
C ALA A 204 -18.57 -14.40 21.90
N MET A 205 -19.48 -14.61 20.94
CA MET A 205 -20.93 -14.48 21.10
C MET A 205 -21.68 -15.82 20.96
N ASP A 206 -20.96 -16.93 20.77
CA ASP A 206 -21.54 -18.24 20.41
C ASP A 206 -22.52 -18.14 19.23
N GLN A 207 -22.10 -17.40 18.19
CA GLN A 207 -22.94 -17.12 17.02
C GLN A 207 -22.26 -17.59 15.74
N PHE A 208 -23.09 -17.96 14.76
CA PHE A 208 -22.65 -18.15 13.40
C PHE A 208 -23.61 -17.45 12.42
N ILE A 209 -23.03 -16.95 11.34
CA ILE A 209 -23.75 -16.42 10.19
C ILE A 209 -23.51 -17.39 9.05
N LYS A 210 -24.59 -17.85 8.41
CA LYS A 210 -24.52 -18.61 7.17
C LYS A 210 -25.25 -17.85 6.08
N LEU A 211 -24.52 -17.43 5.07
CA LEU A 211 -25.08 -16.82 3.87
C LEU A 211 -25.02 -17.84 2.74
N LYS A 212 -26.17 -18.19 2.19
CA LYS A 212 -26.24 -18.99 0.97
C LYS A 212 -26.20 -18.06 -0.23
N PHE A 213 -25.42 -18.44 -1.23
CA PHE A 213 -25.41 -17.69 -2.48
C PHE A 213 -26.75 -17.81 -3.19
N ASP A 214 -27.16 -16.72 -3.83
CA ASP A 214 -28.35 -16.70 -4.66
C ASP A 214 -28.12 -17.37 -6.02
N LYS A 215 -29.17 -17.45 -6.85
CA LYS A 215 -29.08 -18.13 -8.15
C LYS A 215 -28.12 -17.44 -9.12
N ASP A 216 -27.98 -16.12 -9.03
CA ASP A 216 -27.15 -15.34 -9.94
C ASP A 216 -25.67 -15.43 -9.53
N GLU A 217 -25.40 -15.44 -8.22
CA GLU A 217 -24.10 -15.71 -7.62
C GLU A 217 -23.63 -17.14 -7.92
N LEU A 218 -24.50 -18.14 -7.73
CA LEU A 218 -24.21 -19.55 -8.06
C LEU A 218 -23.97 -19.75 -9.56
N ALA A 219 -24.71 -19.06 -10.43
CA ALA A 219 -24.48 -19.11 -11.88
C ALA A 219 -23.10 -18.52 -12.24
N SER A 220 -22.69 -17.46 -11.56
CA SER A 220 -21.39 -16.82 -11.75
C SER A 220 -20.22 -17.71 -11.27
N ILE A 221 -20.40 -18.42 -10.15
CA ILE A 221 -19.43 -19.40 -9.63
C ILE A 221 -19.32 -20.60 -10.58
N ASN A 222 -20.43 -21.17 -11.03
CA ASN A 222 -20.42 -22.29 -11.98
C ASN A 222 -19.80 -21.94 -13.34
N GLN A 223 -19.89 -20.67 -13.77
CA GLN A 223 -19.19 -20.19 -14.96
C GLN A 223 -17.67 -20.03 -14.72
N ALA A 224 -17.21 -19.87 -13.47
CA ALA A 224 -15.81 -19.75 -13.10
C ALA A 224 -15.15 -21.09 -12.76
N ASP A 225 -15.90 -22.06 -12.21
CA ASP A 225 -15.43 -23.39 -11.78
C ASP A 225 -14.98 -24.29 -12.95
N SER A 226 -15.23 -23.91 -14.20
CA SER A 226 -14.62 -24.60 -15.34
C SER A 226 -13.12 -24.36 -15.50
N GLU A 227 -12.51 -23.42 -14.74
CA GLU A 227 -11.06 -23.14 -14.83
C GLU A 227 -10.29 -23.08 -13.47
N PHE A 228 -10.92 -23.00 -12.28
CA PHE A 228 -10.18 -22.75 -11.01
C PHE A 228 -10.70 -23.46 -9.75
N SER A 229 -10.78 -24.79 -9.73
CA SER A 229 -10.91 -25.55 -8.47
C SER A 229 -9.57 -25.58 -7.73
N ILE A 230 -9.51 -25.02 -6.52
CA ILE A 230 -8.48 -25.34 -5.52
C ILE A 230 -9.04 -26.49 -4.65
N ASN A 231 -9.24 -27.62 -5.31
CA ASN A 231 -9.35 -28.98 -4.78
C ASN A 231 -9.03 -29.91 -5.94
#